data_AF-A0A535UGK4-F1
#
_entry.id   AF-A0A535UGK4-F1
#
_cell.length_a   1.000
_cell.length_b   1.000
_cell.length_c   1.000
_cell.angle_alpha   90.00
_cell.angle_beta   90.00
_cell.angle_gamma   90.00
#
_symmetry.space_group_name_H-M   'P 1'
#
loop_
_entity.id
_entity.type
_entity.pdbx_description
1 polymer ?
#
loop_
_entity_poly.entity_id
_entity_poly.type
_entity_poly.pdbx_seq_one_letter_code
_entity_poly.pdbx_strand_id
1 'polypeptide(L)'
;MVEGSSHVRVSRPGPLLPVDVTTWPHPGFATDLQSQFVALMTQAEGTSIVSEAVFENRFRHVAELHKLGARVAVNGRSAVVDGPAALRGTRVKVPDIRSGAALVIAGLCA
;
A
#
# COMPACT_ATOMS: atom_id res chain seq x y z
N MET A 1 -20.05 -1.33 2.29
CA MET A 1 -19.53 -2.54 2.95
C MET A 1 -20.71 -3.28 3.54
N VAL A 2 -20.86 -4.57 3.29
CA VAL A 2 -21.85 -5.42 3.96
C VAL A 2 -21.06 -6.46 4.73
N GLU A 3 -21.16 -6.46 6.05
CA GLU A 3 -20.50 -7.42 6.93
C GLU A 3 -21.53 -8.44 7.41
N GLY A 4 -21.27 -9.71 7.14
CA GLY A 4 -21.95 -10.83 7.79
C GLY A 4 -21.04 -11.46 8.85
N SER A 5 -21.55 -12.44 9.60
CA SER A 5 -20.80 -13.11 10.67
C SER A 5 -19.51 -13.83 10.22
N SER A 6 -19.35 -14.11 8.93
CA SER A 6 -18.19 -14.83 8.37
C SER A 6 -17.68 -14.26 7.04
N HIS A 7 -18.25 -13.15 6.56
CA HIS A 7 -17.90 -12.60 5.26
C HIS A 7 -17.98 -11.08 5.25
N VAL A 8 -17.20 -10.47 4.35
CA VAL A 8 -17.21 -9.03 4.10
C VAL A 8 -17.36 -8.80 2.61
N ARG A 9 -18.35 -7.99 2.21
CA ARG A 9 -18.49 -7.49 0.84
C ARG A 9 -17.91 -6.08 0.74
N VAL A 10 -16.91 -5.93 -0.13
CA VAL A 10 -16.24 -4.66 -0.42
C VAL A 10 -16.71 -4.11 -1.76
N SER A 11 -17.15 -2.86 -1.77
CA SER A 11 -17.47 -2.09 -2.98
C SER A 11 -17.21 -0.61 -2.71
N ARG A 12 -16.90 0.17 -3.75
CA ARG A 12 -16.77 1.63 -3.65
C ARG A 12 -17.58 2.32 -4.75
N PRO A 13 -18.28 3.43 -4.45
CA PRO A 13 -19.03 4.19 -5.45
C PRO A 13 -18.22 5.33 -6.11
N GLY A 14 -17.10 5.75 -5.52
CA GLY A 14 -16.33 6.92 -5.94
C GLY A 14 -14.81 6.68 -6.00
N PRO A 15 -14.01 7.75 -6.16
CA PRO A 15 -12.56 7.65 -6.16
C PRO A 15 -12.04 7.18 -4.80
N LEU A 16 -10.81 6.67 -4.79
CA LEU A 16 -10.10 6.44 -3.53
C LEU A 16 -9.58 7.77 -3.02
N LEU A 17 -9.76 8.02 -1.72
CA LEU A 17 -9.21 9.18 -1.05
C LEU A 17 -7.93 8.79 -0.30
N PRO A 18 -6.95 9.70 -0.19
CA PRO A 18 -5.71 9.44 0.53
C PRO A 18 -6.01 9.33 2.03
N VAL A 19 -5.31 8.40 2.69
CA VAL A 19 -5.45 8.17 4.12
C VAL A 19 -4.08 7.94 4.72
N ASP A 20 -3.77 8.69 5.78
CA ASP A 20 -2.55 8.49 6.57
C ASP A 20 -2.73 7.32 7.53
N VAL A 21 -1.71 6.48 7.64
CA VAL A 21 -1.71 5.32 8.53
C VAL A 21 -0.39 5.24 9.28
N THR A 22 -0.46 4.95 10.57
CA THR A 22 0.70 4.53 11.37
C THR A 22 0.45 3.12 11.91
N THR A 23 1.38 2.20 11.67
CA THR A 23 1.29 0.84 12.20
C THR A 23 1.44 0.84 13.73
N TRP A 24 0.81 -0.11 14.40
CA TRP A 24 0.86 -0.19 15.86
C TRP A 24 0.63 -1.64 16.34
N PRO A 25 1.07 -2.03 17.55
CA PRO A 25 0.64 -3.29 18.16
C PRO A 25 -0.89 -3.41 18.19
N HIS A 26 -1.37 -4.65 18.18
CA HIS A 26 -2.81 -4.94 18.26
C HIS A 26 -3.43 -4.23 19.49
N PRO A 27 -4.58 -3.54 19.33
CA PRO A 27 -5.53 -3.58 18.21
C PRO A 27 -5.32 -2.53 17.09
N GLY A 28 -4.19 -1.85 17.03
CA GLY A 28 -3.93 -0.85 15.99
C GLY A 28 -3.61 -1.46 14.62
N PHE A 29 -3.22 -0.61 13.66
CA PHE A 29 -3.04 -1.02 12.27
C PHE A 29 -1.88 -2.01 12.12
N ALA A 30 -2.17 -3.19 11.57
CA ALA A 30 -1.20 -4.28 11.44
C ALA A 30 -0.10 -3.94 10.42
N THR A 31 1.15 -4.02 10.87
CA THR A 31 2.36 -3.93 10.01
C THR A 31 2.33 -4.89 8.81
N ASP A 32 1.69 -6.05 8.95
CA ASP A 32 1.53 -7.03 7.88
C ASP A 32 0.65 -6.57 6.70
N LEU A 33 -0.14 -5.51 6.90
CA LEU A 33 -1.00 -4.90 5.87
C LEU A 33 -0.42 -3.61 5.28
N GLN A 34 0.72 -3.13 5.82
CA GLN A 34 1.33 -1.85 5.46
C GLN A 34 1.69 -1.78 3.97
N SER A 35 2.33 -2.82 3.42
CA SER A 35 2.79 -2.81 2.02
C SER A 35 1.64 -2.84 1.02
N GLN A 36 0.59 -3.61 1.32
CA GLN A 36 -0.63 -3.69 0.52
C GLN A 36 -1.39 -2.36 0.58
N PHE A 37 -1.35 -1.67 1.72
CA PHE A 37 -1.93 -0.34 1.88
C PHE A 37 -1.18 0.70 1.05
N VAL A 38 0.16 0.67 1.03
CA VAL A 38 0.96 1.55 0.14
C VAL A 38 0.60 1.30 -1.33
N ALA A 39 0.44 0.05 -1.75
CA ALA A 39 -0.01 -0.26 -3.11
C ALA A 39 -1.40 0.32 -3.40
N LEU A 40 -2.36 0.19 -2.48
CA LEU A 40 -3.69 0.80 -2.61
C LEU A 40 -3.63 2.33 -2.71
N MET A 41 -2.80 2.97 -1.87
CA MET A 41 -2.66 4.43 -1.82
C MET A 41 -2.05 5.02 -3.09
N THR A 42 -1.33 4.22 -3.90
CA THR A 42 -0.90 4.67 -5.23
C THR A 42 -2.08 5.00 -6.14
N GLN A 43 -3.28 4.50 -5.83
CA GLN A 43 -4.51 4.71 -6.59
C GLN A 43 -5.44 5.75 -5.96
N ALA A 44 -5.06 6.35 -4.82
CA ALA A 44 -5.84 7.39 -4.14
C ALA A 44 -5.61 8.77 -4.75
N GLU A 45 -6.61 9.65 -4.74
CA GLU A 45 -6.52 11.02 -5.26
C GLU A 45 -5.91 11.98 -4.23
N GLY A 46 -4.57 12.05 -4.21
CA GLY A 46 -3.79 12.94 -3.37
C GLY A 46 -2.64 12.22 -2.66
N THR A 47 -2.09 12.90 -1.64
CA THR A 47 -0.91 12.42 -0.91
C THR A 47 -1.31 11.77 0.40
N SER A 48 -0.69 10.63 0.71
CA SER A 48 -0.86 9.90 1.97
C SER A 48 0.49 9.57 2.61
N ILE A 49 0.52 9.48 3.93
CA ILE A 49 1.70 9.16 4.72
C ILE A 49 1.47 7.83 5.44
N VAL A 50 2.32 6.86 5.13
CA VAL A 50 2.31 5.54 5.77
C VAL A 50 3.55 5.42 6.65
N SER A 51 3.36 5.33 7.97
CA SER A 51 4.43 5.25 8.96
C SER A 51 4.47 3.87 9.64
N GLU A 52 5.66 3.34 9.82
CA GLU A 52 5.89 2.03 10.42
C GLU A 52 6.49 2.18 11.83
N ALA A 53 5.74 1.92 12.88
CA ALA A 53 6.19 2.04 14.28
C ALA A 53 6.70 0.72 14.89
N VAL A 54 6.42 -0.43 14.28
CA VAL A 54 6.69 -1.76 14.88
C VAL A 54 7.98 -2.39 14.35
N PHE A 55 8.20 -2.40 13.03
CA PHE A 55 9.37 -3.06 12.42
C PHE A 55 10.22 -2.12 11.60
N GLU A 56 11.54 -2.17 11.78
CA GLU A 56 12.46 -1.39 10.94
C GLU A 56 12.54 -1.94 9.51
N ASN A 57 12.86 -1.05 8.55
CA ASN A 57 13.20 -1.41 7.16
C ASN A 57 12.11 -2.18 6.37
N ARG A 58 10.83 -1.84 6.57
CA ARG A 58 9.66 -2.49 5.91
C ARG A 58 9.27 -1.96 4.53
N PHE A 59 9.89 -0.90 4.03
CA PHE A 59 9.55 -0.30 2.73
C PHE A 59 10.28 -0.92 1.51
N ARG A 60 10.74 -2.18 1.60
CA ARG A 60 11.50 -2.84 0.51
C ARG A 60 10.74 -2.96 -0.81
N HIS A 61 9.42 -3.06 -0.75
CA HIS A 61 8.53 -3.10 -1.92
C HIS A 61 8.54 -1.80 -2.74
N VAL A 62 8.93 -0.66 -2.14
CA VAL A 62 8.85 0.66 -2.81
C VAL A 62 9.72 0.71 -4.06
N ALA A 63 10.93 0.13 -4.03
CA ALA A 63 11.82 0.10 -5.19
C ALA A 63 11.20 -0.65 -6.39
N GLU A 64 10.37 -1.66 -6.14
CA GLU A 64 9.67 -2.41 -7.19
C GLU A 64 8.40 -1.70 -7.64
N LEU A 65 7.69 -1.02 -6.74
CA LEU A 65 6.58 -0.13 -7.10
C LEU A 65 7.05 1.04 -7.98
N HIS A 66 8.25 1.58 -7.76
CA HIS A 66 8.84 2.61 -8.64
C HIS A 66 9.01 2.12 -10.07
N LYS A 67 9.39 0.85 -10.27
CA LYS A 67 9.49 0.26 -11.62
C LYS A 67 8.12 0.22 -12.31
N LEU A 68 7.06 0.03 -11.54
CA LEU A 68 5.68 0.09 -12.02
C LEU A 68 5.20 1.53 -12.24
N GLY A 69 5.98 2.56 -11.91
CA GLY A 69 5.62 3.98 -12.08
C GLY A 69 4.99 4.64 -10.86
N ALA A 70 5.00 4.00 -9.69
CA ALA A 70 4.50 4.58 -8.46
C ALA A 70 5.35 5.80 -8.01
N ARG A 71 4.70 6.84 -7.47
CA ARG A 71 5.36 7.99 -6.85
C ARG A 71 5.35 7.81 -5.33
N VAL A 72 6.45 7.28 -4.79
CA VAL A 72 6.59 7.02 -3.34
C VAL A 72 7.95 7.49 -2.85
N ALA A 73 8.01 8.31 -1.82
CA ALA A 73 9.26 8.73 -1.19
C ALA A 73 9.35 8.13 0.22
N VAL A 74 10.46 7.44 0.52
CA VAL A 74 10.70 6.86 1.86
C VAL A 74 11.66 7.77 2.62
N ASN A 75 11.24 8.21 3.81
CA ASN A 75 12.06 8.96 4.75
C ASN A 75 12.07 8.24 6.10
N GLY A 76 13.16 7.55 6.41
CA GLY A 76 13.32 6.77 7.62
C GLY A 76 12.22 5.70 7.75
N ARG A 77 11.28 5.94 8.68
CA ARG A 77 10.19 5.02 9.03
C ARG A 77 8.85 5.38 8.38
N SER A 78 8.84 6.35 7.47
CA SER A 78 7.62 6.78 6.79
C SER A 78 7.79 6.76 5.28
N ALA A 79 6.71 6.47 4.57
CA ALA A 79 6.59 6.61 3.13
C ALA A 79 5.50 7.63 2.80
N VAL A 80 5.85 8.60 1.97
CA VAL A 80 4.91 9.55 1.35
C VAL A 80 4.51 8.97 0.00
N VAL A 81 3.23 8.65 -0.17
CA VAL A 81 2.65 8.07 -1.39
C VAL A 81 1.81 9.13 -2.07
N ASP A 82 2.14 9.46 -3.32
CA ASP A 82 1.43 10.46 -4.11
C ASP A 82 0.64 9.80 -5.25
N GLY A 83 -0.69 9.77 -5.10
CA GLY A 83 -1.61 9.21 -6.07
C GLY A 83 -2.52 10.27 -6.73
N PRO A 84 -3.25 9.90 -7.81
CA PRO A 84 -3.21 8.58 -8.43
C PRO A 84 -1.99 8.46 -9.34
N ALA A 85 -1.39 7.28 -9.36
CA ALA A 85 -0.27 6.92 -10.21
C ALA A 85 -0.75 5.97 -11.32
N ALA A 86 -0.47 6.32 -12.58
CA ALA A 86 -0.70 5.44 -13.72
C ALA A 86 0.37 4.34 -13.73
N LEU A 87 0.07 3.22 -13.07
CA LEU A 87 0.97 2.08 -13.03
C LEU A 87 1.07 1.43 -14.40
N ARG A 88 2.22 0.80 -14.68
CA ARG A 88 2.48 0.07 -15.93
C ARG A 88 3.15 -1.26 -15.65
N GLY A 89 2.62 -2.33 -16.25
CA GLY A 89 3.19 -3.67 -16.16
C GLY A 89 4.69 -3.71 -16.51
N THR A 90 5.49 -4.34 -15.63
CA THR A 90 6.93 -4.52 -15.83
C THR A 90 7.44 -5.76 -15.09
N ARG A 91 8.74 -6.06 -15.25
CA ARG A 91 9.39 -7.10 -14.45
C ARG A 91 9.72 -6.56 -13.05
N VAL A 92 9.17 -7.20 -12.03
CA VAL A 92 9.44 -6.92 -10.62
C VAL A 92 10.02 -8.15 -9.92
N LYS A 93 10.76 -7.94 -8.84
CA LYS A 93 11.31 -9.00 -7.99
C LYS A 93 10.68 -8.91 -6.59
N VAL A 94 10.06 -9.99 -6.13
CA VAL A 94 9.45 -10.03 -4.79
C VAL A 94 10.53 -10.11 -3.69
N PRO A 95 10.64 -9.11 -2.79
CA PRO A 95 11.67 -9.11 -1.75
C PRO A 95 11.27 -9.90 -0.49
N ASP A 96 9.97 -10.05 -0.23
CA ASP A 96 9.39 -10.80 0.90
C ASP A 96 7.90 -11.08 0.66
N ILE A 97 7.28 -11.88 1.53
CA ILE A 97 5.88 -12.32 1.40
C ILE A 97 4.85 -11.17 1.35
N ARG A 98 5.01 -10.11 2.16
CA ARG A 98 4.03 -9.01 2.23
C ARG A 98 4.21 -8.07 1.04
N SER A 99 5.46 -7.85 0.67
CA SER A 99 5.83 -7.14 -0.55
C SER A 99 5.30 -7.84 -1.80
N GLY A 100 5.28 -9.18 -1.82
CA GLY A 100 4.68 -9.97 -2.91
C GLY A 100 3.19 -9.67 -3.10
N ALA A 101 2.42 -9.68 -2.00
CA ALA A 101 1.00 -9.32 -2.04
C ALA A 101 0.76 -7.89 -2.53
N ALA A 102 1.59 -6.94 -2.10
CA ALA A 102 1.54 -5.56 -2.56
C ALA A 102 1.79 -5.43 -4.07
N LEU A 103 2.77 -6.15 -4.60
CA LEU A 103 3.11 -6.12 -6.03
C LEU A 103 2.06 -6.83 -6.90
N VAL A 104 1.37 -7.85 -6.38
CA VAL A 104 0.20 -8.44 -7.06
C VAL A 104 -0.93 -7.42 -7.18
N ILE A 105 -1.26 -6.72 -6.07
CA ILE A 105 -2.29 -5.65 -6.08
C ILE A 105 -1.91 -4.57 -7.09
N ALA A 106 -0.66 -4.07 -7.03
CA ALA A 106 -0.18 -3.05 -7.95
C ALA A 106 -0.21 -3.51 -9.41
N GLY A 107 0.15 -4.77 -9.69
CA GLY A 107 0.11 -5.35 -11.02
C GLY A 107 -1.30 -5.48 -11.60
N LEU A 108 -2.33 -5.69 -10.77
CA LEU A 108 -3.73 -5.69 -11.21
C LEU A 108 -4.25 -4.28 -11.55
N CYS A 109 -3.56 -3.23 -11.08
CA CYS A 109 -3.88 -1.83 -11.37
C CYS A 109 -3.03 -1.24 -12.51
N ALA A 110 -2.12 -2.03 -13.12
CA ALA A 110 -1.08 -1.57 -14.04
C ALA A 110 -1.34 -1.88 -15.52
#